data_AF-A0A9E0XPG2-F1
#
_entry.id   AF-A0A9E0XPG2-F1
#
_cell.length_a   1.000
_cell.length_b   1.000
_cell.length_c   1.000
_cell.angle_alpha   90.00
_cell.angle_beta   90.00
_cell.angle_gamma   90.00
#
_symmetry.space_group_name_H-M   'P 1'
#
loop_
_entity.id
_entity.type
_entity.pdbx_description
1 polymer ?
#
loop_
_entity_poly.entity_id
_entity_poly.type
_entity_poly.pdbx_seq_one_letter_code
_entity_poly.pdbx_strand_id
1 'polypeptide(L)'
;AYIHMKEKNTSLEGPRYRAILIGYCLFTLSMIFGGIWAYLAWGTYWLWTPKEIWTSILWLFYTFYLHAQLRQWWTGKPLAILGIAGFAVVMFTYLGVSLLMKSSHTF
;
A
#
# COMPACT_ATOMS: atom_id res chain seq x y z
N ALA A 1 5.01 28.63 -20.54
CA ALA A 1 5.34 27.20 -20.70
C ALA A 1 5.20 26.39 -19.40
N TYR A 2 5.77 26.83 -18.27
CA TYR A 2 5.70 26.12 -16.97
C TYR A 2 4.28 25.99 -16.40
N ILE A 3 3.44 27.02 -16.54
CA ILE A 3 2.09 27.06 -15.96
C ILE A 3 1.14 26.09 -16.71
N HIS A 4 1.31 25.94 -18.02
CA HIS A 4 0.51 25.00 -18.83
C HIS A 4 0.84 23.52 -18.58
N MET A 5 2.10 23.19 -18.25
CA MET A 5 2.44 21.81 -17.84
C MET A 5 1.89 21.48 -16.45
N LYS A 6 1.77 22.47 -15.56
CA LYS A 6 1.21 22.30 -14.21
C LYS A 6 -0.28 21.94 -14.27
N GLU A 7 -1.04 22.66 -15.10
CA GLU A 7 -2.48 22.45 -15.30
C GLU A 7 -2.80 21.09 -15.93
N LYS A 8 -2.00 20.67 -16.93
CA LYS A 8 -2.16 19.38 -17.62
C LYS A 8 -1.85 18.18 -16.73
N ASN A 9 -0.93 18.31 -15.76
CA ASN A 9 -0.65 17.26 -14.80
C ASN A 9 -1.69 17.22 -13.67
N THR A 10 -2.20 18.37 -13.20
CA THR A 10 -3.19 18.40 -12.12
C THR A 10 -4.52 17.70 -12.47
N SER A 11 -4.95 17.71 -13.73
CA SER A 11 -6.20 17.08 -14.14
C SER A 11 -6.15 15.53 -14.06
N LEU A 12 -4.98 14.93 -14.27
CA LEU A 12 -4.75 13.48 -14.17
C LEU A 12 -4.25 13.04 -12.78
N GLU A 13 -3.49 13.90 -12.09
CA GLU A 13 -3.01 13.67 -10.72
C GLU A 13 -4.18 13.68 -9.71
N GLY A 14 -5.18 14.54 -9.91
CA GLY A 14 -6.31 14.71 -8.99
C GLY A 14 -7.13 13.42 -8.77
N PRO A 15 -7.63 12.75 -9.81
CA PRO A 15 -8.38 11.50 -9.68
C PRO A 15 -7.52 10.35 -9.15
N ARG A 16 -6.26 10.22 -9.60
CA ARG A 16 -5.33 9.17 -9.16
C ARG A 16 -5.02 9.28 -7.67
N TYR A 17 -4.68 10.48 -7.20
CA TYR A 17 -4.43 10.74 -5.79
C TYR A 17 -5.65 10.43 -4.92
N ARG A 18 -6.84 10.85 -5.34
CA ARG A 18 -8.10 10.56 -4.64
C ARG A 18 -8.37 9.05 -4.56
N ALA A 19 -8.17 8.31 -5.65
CA ALA A 19 -8.35 6.86 -5.66
C ALA A 19 -7.40 6.16 -4.67
N ILE A 20 -6.11 6.54 -4.66
CA ILE A 20 -5.12 5.97 -3.73
C ILE A 20 -5.45 6.33 -2.28
N LEU A 21 -5.88 7.56 -2.02
CA LEU A 21 -6.27 8.01 -0.69
C LEU A 21 -7.49 7.23 -0.16
N ILE A 22 -8.52 7.07 -0.99
CA ILE A 22 -9.71 6.28 -0.64
C ILE A 22 -9.30 4.83 -0.37
N GLY A 23 -8.48 4.23 -1.23
CA GLY A 23 -7.96 2.88 -1.05
C GLY A 23 -7.18 2.72 0.26
N TYR A 24 -6.31 3.67 0.60
CA TYR A 24 -5.53 3.67 1.84
C TYR A 24 -6.42 3.79 3.09
N CYS A 25 -7.45 4.64 3.06
CA CYS A 25 -8.43 4.76 4.14
C CYS A 25 -9.21 3.44 4.35
N LEU A 26 -9.72 2.86 3.27
CA LEU A 26 -10.42 1.57 3.31
C LEU A 26 -9.50 0.45 3.81
N PHE A 27 -8.24 0.45 3.38
CA PHE A 27 -7.25 -0.53 3.81
C PHE A 27 -6.93 -0.41 5.31
N THR A 28 -6.79 0.82 5.82
CA THR A 28 -6.59 1.08 7.25
C THR A 28 -7.80 0.61 8.07
N LEU A 29 -9.02 0.86 7.61
CA LEU A 29 -10.23 0.32 8.25
C LEU A 29 -10.21 -1.20 8.23
N SER A 30 -9.90 -1.82 7.08
CA SER A 30 -9.81 -3.27 6.95
C SER A 30 -8.80 -3.89 7.93
N MET A 31 -7.65 -3.25 8.17
CA MET A 31 -6.68 -3.69 9.17
C MET A 31 -7.24 -3.64 10.60
N ILE A 32 -7.96 -2.58 10.95
CA ILE A 32 -8.60 -2.46 12.28
C ILE A 32 -9.67 -3.54 12.47
N PHE A 33 -10.56 -3.71 11.49
CA PHE A 33 -11.58 -4.76 11.53
C PHE A 33 -10.96 -6.17 11.58
N GLY A 34 -9.88 -6.39 10.81
CA GLY A 34 -9.12 -7.63 10.83
C GLY A 34 -8.49 -7.92 12.20
N GLY A 35 -7.95 -6.90 12.87
CA GLY A 35 -7.40 -7.02 14.23
C GLY A 35 -8.46 -7.34 15.28
N ILE A 36 -9.64 -6.70 15.21
CA ILE A 36 -10.78 -7.02 16.09
C ILE A 36 -11.21 -8.47 15.89
N TRP A 37 -11.33 -8.92 14.63
CA TRP A 37 -11.70 -10.30 14.34
C TRP A 37 -10.62 -11.30 14.79
N ALA A 38 -9.34 -10.99 14.60
CA ALA A 38 -8.23 -11.83 15.07
C ALA A 38 -8.26 -12.03 16.60
N TYR A 39 -8.59 -10.97 17.35
CA TYR A 39 -8.80 -11.08 18.79
C TYR A 39 -9.99 -11.98 19.15
N LEU A 40 -11.10 -11.89 18.41
CA LEU A 40 -12.25 -12.78 18.62
C LEU A 40 -11.96 -14.24 18.25
N ALA A 41 -11.15 -14.48 17.22
CA ALA A 41 -10.84 -15.83 16.72
C ALA A 41 -9.75 -16.54 17.54
N TRP A 42 -8.72 -15.81 17.98
CA TRP A 42 -7.50 -16.38 18.56
C TRP A 42 -7.09 -15.73 19.89
N GLY A 43 -7.86 -14.78 20.43
CA GLY A 43 -7.57 -14.10 21.70
C GLY A 43 -6.40 -13.11 21.65
N THR A 44 -5.84 -12.85 20.47
CA THR A 44 -4.69 -11.96 20.26
C THR A 44 -4.91 -11.09 19.02
N TYR A 45 -4.63 -9.79 19.14
CA TYR A 45 -4.81 -8.81 18.07
C TYR A 45 -3.77 -8.90 16.94
N TRP A 46 -2.61 -9.50 17.21
CA TRP A 46 -1.47 -9.53 16.30
C TRP A 46 -0.61 -10.76 16.54
N LEU A 47 -0.46 -11.62 15.54
CA LEU A 47 0.22 -12.91 15.67
C LEU A 47 1.58 -12.95 14.95
N TRP A 48 2.07 -11.80 14.46
CA TRP A 48 3.29 -11.71 13.64
C TRP A 48 3.32 -12.73 12.50
N THR A 49 2.15 -13.13 12.03
CA THR A 49 2.06 -14.08 10.94
C THR A 49 2.60 -13.39 9.68
N PRO A 50 3.22 -14.11 8.74
CA PRO A 50 3.78 -13.46 7.57
C PRO A 50 2.74 -12.63 6.80
N LYS A 51 1.48 -13.08 6.75
CA LYS A 51 0.37 -12.28 6.19
C LYS A 51 0.23 -10.90 6.87
N GLU A 52 0.32 -10.83 8.20
CA GLU A 52 0.18 -9.60 8.99
C GLU A 52 1.41 -8.70 8.84
N ILE A 53 2.60 -9.28 8.74
CA ILE A 53 3.84 -8.54 8.47
C ILE A 53 3.75 -7.88 7.09
N TRP A 54 3.36 -8.64 6.07
CA TRP A 54 3.28 -8.12 4.71
C TRP A 54 2.18 -7.08 4.52
N THR A 55 1.03 -7.22 5.18
CA THR A 55 -0.01 -6.18 5.17
C THR A 55 0.46 -4.89 5.86
N SER A 56 1.22 -4.99 6.97
CA SER A 56 1.86 -3.83 7.62
C SER A 56 2.92 -3.15 6.75
N ILE A 57 3.75 -3.92 6.03
CA ILE A 57 4.73 -3.36 5.08
C ILE A 57 4.00 -2.59 3.96
N LEU A 58 2.92 -3.18 3.42
CA LEU A 58 2.12 -2.55 2.38
C LEU A 58 1.50 -1.23 2.89
N TRP A 59 0.96 -1.26 4.12
CA TRP A 59 0.42 -0.09 4.78
C TRP A 59 1.46 1.03 4.89
N LEU A 60 2.65 0.72 5.41
CA LEU A 60 3.76 1.68 5.55
C LEU A 60 4.22 2.25 4.20
N PHE A 61 4.30 1.40 3.17
CA PHE A 61 4.66 1.86 1.82
C PHE A 61 3.66 2.90 1.29
N TYR A 62 2.36 2.63 1.40
CA TYR A 62 1.33 3.57 0.97
C TYR A 62 1.29 4.84 1.83
N THR A 63 1.53 4.74 3.14
CA THR A 63 1.69 5.90 4.04
C THR A 63 2.85 6.78 3.58
N PHE A 64 4.01 6.18 3.30
CA PHE A 64 5.19 6.91 2.83
C PHE A 64 4.94 7.54 1.45
N TYR A 65 4.32 6.80 0.53
CA TYR A 65 3.94 7.29 -0.80
C TYR A 65 3.04 8.53 -0.70
N LEU A 66 1.96 8.47 0.10
CA LEU A 66 1.05 9.61 0.30
C LEU A 66 1.74 10.78 1.02
N HIS A 67 2.60 10.50 2.00
CA HIS A 67 3.36 11.53 2.72
C HIS A 67 4.34 12.27 1.80
N ALA A 68 5.05 11.53 0.93
CA ALA A 68 5.95 12.09 -0.07
C ALA A 68 5.20 12.95 -1.11
N GLN A 69 3.98 12.55 -1.49
CA GLN A 69 3.14 13.30 -2.42
C GLN A 69 2.56 14.57 -1.79
N LEU A 70 2.16 14.53 -0.51
CA LEU A 70 1.65 15.70 0.23
C LEU A 70 2.72 16.78 0.40
N ARG A 71 3.97 16.40 0.68
CA ARG A 71 5.12 17.31 0.78
C ARG A 71 5.62 17.83 -0.58
N GLN A 72 5.03 17.38 -1.69
CA GLN A 72 5.46 17.69 -3.07
C GLN A 72 6.96 17.51 -3.31
N TRP A 73 7.64 16.67 -2.51
CA TRP A 73 9.09 16.50 -2.58
C TRP A 73 9.53 15.91 -3.94
N TRP A 74 8.62 15.27 -4.67
CA TRP A 74 8.90 14.47 -5.87
C TRP A 74 7.91 14.87 -6.97
N THR A 75 8.30 15.79 -7.87
CA THR A 75 7.53 16.13 -9.07
C THR A 75 8.20 15.56 -10.32
N GLY A 76 7.45 14.80 -11.15
CA GLY A 76 7.93 14.25 -12.42
C GLY A 76 8.35 12.77 -12.38
N LYS A 77 9.49 12.43 -13.03
CA LYS A 77 10.08 11.08 -13.12
C LYS A 77 10.08 10.25 -11.82
N PRO A 78 10.42 10.81 -10.64
CA PRO A 78 10.41 10.04 -9.40
C PRO A 78 9.05 9.43 -9.02
N LEU A 79 7.93 10.08 -9.37
CA LEU A 79 6.58 9.64 -9.02
C LEU A 79 6.15 8.41 -9.85
N ALA A 80 6.62 8.33 -11.10
CA ALA A 80 6.39 7.17 -11.97
C ALA A 80 7.14 5.92 -11.46
N ILE A 81 8.36 6.09 -10.95
CA ILE A 81 9.15 5.01 -10.35
C ILE A 81 8.48 4.50 -9.07
N LEU A 82 7.96 5.40 -8.24
CA LEU A 82 7.19 5.05 -7.03
C LEU A 82 5.90 4.27 -7.35
N GLY A 83 5.22 4.58 -8.46
CA GLY A 83 4.07 3.80 -8.93
C GLY A 83 4.43 2.37 -9.33
N ILE A 84 5.54 2.18 -10.06
CA ILE A 84 6.05 0.85 -10.44
C ILE A 84 6.51 0.08 -9.20
N ALA A 85 7.20 0.74 -8.27
CA ALA A 85 7.60 0.14 -7.00
C ALA A 85 6.38 -0.29 -6.17
N GLY A 86 5.32 0.54 -6.11
CA GLY A 86 4.07 0.19 -5.44
C GLY A 86 3.38 -1.02 -6.05
N PHE A 87 3.36 -1.10 -7.38
CA PHE A 87 2.84 -2.29 -8.08
C PHE A 87 3.66 -3.55 -7.77
N ALA A 88 4.99 -3.44 -7.74
CA ALA A 88 5.87 -4.56 -7.39
C ALA A 88 5.67 -5.02 -5.94
N VAL A 89 5.49 -4.09 -5.00
CA VAL A 89 5.21 -4.38 -3.59
C VAL A 89 3.85 -5.08 -3.43
N VAL A 90 2.80 -4.62 -4.12
CA VAL A 90 1.49 -5.29 -4.13
C VAL A 90 1.57 -6.70 -4.72
N MET A 91 2.28 -6.86 -5.85
CA MET A 91 2.51 -8.17 -6.45
C MET A 91 3.28 -9.09 -5.51
N PHE A 92 4.29 -8.60 -4.80
CA PHE A 92 5.03 -9.37 -3.83
C PHE A 92 4.16 -9.77 -2.63
N THR A 93 3.31 -8.89 -2.12
CA THR A 93 2.39 -9.20 -1.02
C THR A 93 1.33 -10.23 -1.41
N TYR A 94 0.82 -10.20 -2.65
CA TYR A 94 -0.19 -11.16 -3.11
C TYR A 94 0.39 -12.49 -3.60
N LEU A 95 1.45 -12.45 -4.42
CA LEU A 95 2.09 -13.65 -5.00
C LEU A 95 3.19 -14.20 -4.10
N GLY A 96 4.03 -13.35 -3.52
CA GLY A 96 5.19 -13.76 -2.72
C GLY A 96 4.81 -14.44 -1.42
N VAL A 97 3.79 -13.96 -0.71
CA VAL A 97 3.33 -14.59 0.54
C VAL A 97 2.68 -15.95 0.30
N SER A 98 1.90 -16.08 -0.78
CA SER A 98 1.32 -17.38 -1.16
C SER A 98 2.35 -18.38 -1.67
N LEU A 99 3.42 -17.92 -2.34
CA LEU A 99 4.44 -18.82 -2.93
C LEU A 99 5.58 -19.18 -1.96
N LEU A 100 6.01 -18.26 -1.08
CA LEU A 100 7.10 -18.52 -0.13
C LEU A 100 6.66 -19.39 1.07
N MET A 101 5.36 -19.45 1.38
CA MET A 101 4.84 -20.28 2.48
C MET A 101 4.05 -21.51 2.06
N LYS A 102 3.87 -21.75 0.75
CA LYS A 102 3.43 -23.05 0.24
C LYS A 102 4.62 -23.99 -0.03
N SER A 103 5.58 -24.04 0.90
CA SER A 103 6.61 -25.07 0.93
C SER A 103 7.14 -25.33 2.35
N SER A 104 6.24 -25.70 3.25
CA SER A 104 6.60 -26.49 4.43
C SER A 104 5.47 -27.49 4.74
N HIS A 105 5.04 -28.21 3.71
CA HIS A 105 4.58 -29.59 3.89
C HIS A 105 5.80 -30.48 3.61
N THR A 106 6.67 -30.61 4.61
CA THR A 106 7.48 -31.82 4.76
C THR A 106 6.77 -32.67 5.80
N PHE A 107 6.39 -33.86 5.35
CA PHE A 107 5.79 -34.94 6.12
C PHE A 107 6.52 -35.21 7.45
#